data_AF-A0A6N6PSM1-F1
#
_entry.id   AF-A0A6N6PSM1-F1
#
_cell.length_a   1.000
_cell.length_b   1.000
_cell.length_c   1.000
_cell.angle_alpha   90.00
_cell.angle_beta   90.00
_cell.angle_gamma   90.00
#
_symmetry.space_group_name_H-M   'P 1'
#
loop_
_entity.id
_entity.type
_entity.pdbx_description
1 polymer ?
#
loop_
_entity_poly.entity_id
_entity_poly.type
_entity_poly.pdbx_seq_one_letter_code
_entity_poly.pdbx_strand_id
1 'polypeptide(L)' 'MKQPFINVEEKIDRFVGRRTKTPDTWQTGMQLQELGVELHRAFKHRWMPKGIYRFKTHEEADAWMTKMLARSGLPKT' A
#
# COMPACT_ATOMS: atom_id res chain seq x y z
N MET A 1 -12.89 8.04 18.44
CA MET A 1 -12.33 8.70 17.24
C MET A 1 -11.98 10.13 17.62
N LYS A 2 -10.70 10.52 17.51
CA LYS A 2 -10.24 11.85 17.93
C LYS A 2 -10.71 12.85 16.87
N GLN A 3 -11.57 13.80 17.24
CA GLN A 3 -12.04 14.84 16.32
C GLN A 3 -10.83 15.64 15.81
N PRO A 4 -10.78 16.00 14.51
CA PRO A 4 -9.70 16.82 13.99
C PRO A 4 -9.74 18.18 14.69
N PHE A 5 -8.63 18.56 15.31
CA PHE A 5 -8.44 19.89 15.87
C PHE A 5 -8.37 20.88 14.70
N ILE A 6 -9.45 21.64 14.49
CA ILE A 6 -9.52 22.71 13.49
C ILE A 6 -9.43 24.02 14.25
N ASN A 7 -8.30 24.71 14.09
CA ASN A 7 -8.05 26.00 14.73
C ASN A 7 -8.83 27.09 13.97
N VAL A 8 -10.04 27.42 14.42
CA VAL A 8 -10.97 28.34 13.73
C VAL A 8 -10.53 29.80 13.82
N GLU A 9 -9.64 30.13 14.77
CA GLU A 9 -9.17 31.49 15.04
C GLU A 9 -7.92 31.87 14.22
N GLU A 10 -7.25 30.91 13.60
CA GLU A 10 -6.03 31.15 12.84
C GLU A 10 -6.36 31.70 11.46
N LYS A 11 -6.20 33.01 11.28
CA LYS A 11 -6.16 33.62 9.95
C LYS A 11 -4.92 33.13 9.22
N ILE A 12 -5.11 32.18 8.31
CA ILE A 12 -4.05 31.58 7.51
C ILE A 12 -3.60 32.59 6.43
N ASP A 13 -2.97 33.68 6.86
CA ASP A 13 -2.60 34.78 5.97
C ASP A 13 -1.25 34.53 5.26
N ARG A 14 -0.53 33.45 5.62
CA ARG A 14 0.79 33.12 5.09
C ARG A 14 0.86 31.70 4.56
N PHE A 15 0.66 31.55 3.24
CA PHE A 15 0.98 30.31 2.52
C PHE A 15 2.40 30.37 1.97
N VAL A 16 3.20 29.33 2.20
CA VAL A 16 4.44 29.11 1.46
C VAL A 16 4.11 28.19 0.28
N GLY A 17 4.23 28.69 -0.95
CA GLY A 17 3.94 27.93 -2.19
C GLY A 17 2.52 28.10 -2.74
N ARG A 18 2.24 27.47 -3.89
CA ARG A 18 0.89 27.46 -4.51
C ARG A 18 0.04 26.38 -3.85
N ARG A 19 -1.17 26.74 -3.40
CA ARG A 19 -2.21 25.77 -3.04
C ARG A 19 -2.63 25.00 -4.29
N THR A 20 -2.09 23.81 -4.47
CA THR A 20 -2.63 22.84 -5.43
C THR A 20 -3.94 22.29 -4.86
N LYS A 21 -4.94 22.09 -5.71
CA LYS A 21 -6.17 21.38 -5.30
C LYS A 21 -5.77 20.07 -4.63
N THR A 22 -6.42 19.71 -3.52
CA THR A 22 -6.27 18.39 -2.92
C THR A 22 -6.55 17.35 -4.00
N PRO A 23 -5.60 16.45 -4.31
CA PRO A 23 -5.84 15.38 -5.26
C PRO A 23 -7.08 14.58 -4.86
N ASP A 24 -7.84 14.10 -5.84
CA ASP A 24 -8.89 13.14 -5.57
C ASP A 24 -8.25 11.86 -5.00
N THR A 25 -8.52 11.59 -3.73
CA THR A 25 -7.91 10.48 -2.99
C THR A 25 -8.35 9.13 -3.55
N TRP A 26 -9.58 9.04 -4.09
CA TRP A 26 -10.07 7.83 -4.72
C TRP A 26 -9.32 7.55 -6.01
N GLN A 27 -9.27 8.54 -6.91
CA GLN A 27 -8.56 8.42 -8.17
C GLN A 27 -7.07 8.11 -7.95
N THR A 28 -6.43 8.80 -7.01
CA THR A 28 -5.02 8.56 -6.65
C THR A 28 -4.82 7.13 -6.12
N GLY A 29 -5.74 6.64 -5.29
CA GLY A 29 -5.69 5.27 -4.77
C GLY A 29 -5.79 4.22 -5.87
N MET A 30 -6.69 4.41 -6.85
CA MET A 30 -6.82 3.52 -8.00
C MET A 30 -5.55 3.51 -8.86
N GLN A 31 -4.98 4.68 -9.14
CA GLN A 31 -3.73 4.80 -9.91
C GLN A 31 -2.55 4.11 -9.20
N LEU A 32 -2.48 4.19 -7.87
CA LEU A 32 -1.44 3.48 -7.09
C LEU A 32 -1.60 1.96 -7.19
N GLN A 33 -2.82 1.45 -7.19
CA GLN A 33 -3.08 0.02 -7.39
C GLN A 33 -2.66 -0.45 -8.79
N GLU A 34 -3.00 0.31 -9.82
CA GLU A 34 -2.62 0.03 -11.21
C GLU A 34 -1.09 0.01 -11.37
N LEU A 35 -0.40 1.04 -10.86
CA LEU A 35 1.05 1.12 -10.86
C LEU A 35 1.69 -0.08 -10.14
N GLY A 36 1.13 -0.49 -8.99
CA GLY A 36 1.59 -1.67 -8.26
C GLY A 36 1.54 -2.93 -9.14
N VAL A 37 0.45 -3.15 -9.87
CA VAL A 37 0.31 -4.30 -10.79
C VAL A 37 1.35 -4.23 -11.92
N GLU A 38 1.58 -3.06 -12.49
CA GLU A 38 2.57 -2.87 -13.56
C GLU A 38 3.99 -3.17 -13.09
N LEU A 39 4.38 -2.69 -11.91
CA LEU A 39 5.70 -2.96 -11.33
C LEU A 39 5.90 -4.46 -11.08
N HIS A 40 4.87 -5.14 -10.53
CA HIS A 40 4.90 -6.59 -10.35
C HIS A 40 5.13 -7.34 -11.67
N ARG A 41 4.52 -6.89 -12.76
CA ARG A 41 4.71 -7.47 -14.10
C ARG A 41 6.11 -7.18 -14.63
N ALA A 42 6.55 -5.92 -14.59
CA ALA A 42 7.84 -5.47 -15.13
C ALA A 42 9.03 -6.18 -14.47
N PHE A 43 9.04 -6.23 -13.13
CA PHE A 43 10.12 -6.86 -12.37
C PHE A 43 9.98 -8.37 -12.22
N LYS A 44 8.93 -8.97 -12.82
CA LYS A 44 8.55 -10.38 -12.60
C LYS A 44 8.51 -10.73 -11.10
N HIS A 45 8.12 -9.73 -10.29
CA HIS A 45 8.10 -9.82 -8.83
C HIS A 45 6.82 -10.50 -8.38
N ARG A 46 6.97 -11.49 -7.48
CA ARG A 46 5.86 -12.24 -6.93
C ARG A 46 6.09 -12.38 -5.43
N TRP A 47 5.18 -11.84 -4.63
CA TRP A 47 5.18 -12.01 -3.18
C TRP A 47 4.99 -13.47 -2.78
N MET A 48 4.15 -14.20 -3.52
CA MET A 48 3.83 -15.59 -3.24
C MET A 48 3.78 -16.41 -4.53
N PRO A 49 4.12 -17.70 -4.48
CA PRO A 49 3.89 -18.60 -5.59
C PRO A 49 2.39 -18.73 -5.92
N LYS A 50 2.06 -18.90 -7.20
CA LYS A 50 0.70 -19.18 -7.63
C LYS A 50 0.35 -20.63 -7.29
N GLY A 51 -0.82 -20.85 -6.70
CA GLY A 51 -1.31 -22.19 -6.37
C GLY A 51 -2.49 -22.17 -5.41
N ILE A 52 -3.16 -23.30 -5.28
CA ILE A 52 -4.17 -23.52 -4.23
C ILE A 52 -3.45 -24.16 -3.05
N TYR A 53 -3.40 -23.44 -1.94
CA TYR A 53 -2.83 -23.92 -0.68
C TYR A 53 -3.98 -24.18 0.29
N ARG A 54 -3.94 -25.34 0.95
CA ARG A 54 -4.94 -25.73 1.95
C ARG A 54 -4.27 -25.73 3.31
N PHE A 55 -4.83 -24.98 4.24
CA PHE A 55 -4.37 -24.89 5.62
C PHE A 55 -5.48 -25.40 6.52
N LYS A 56 -5.09 -26.04 7.63
CA LYS A 56 -6.05 -26.53 8.64
C LYS A 56 -6.50 -25.41 9.57
N THR A 57 -5.62 -24.43 9.82
CA THR A 57 -5.88 -23.30 10.71
C THR A 57 -5.46 -21.98 10.05
N HIS A 58 -5.98 -20.87 10.58
CA HIS A 58 -5.58 -19.54 10.13
C HIS A 58 -4.10 -19.24 10.46
N GLU A 59 -3.63 -19.68 11.63
CA GLU A 59 -2.23 -19.51 12.06
C GLU A 59 -1.25 -20.19 11.10
N GLU A 60 -1.61 -21.38 10.58
CA GLU A 60 -0.80 -22.08 9.59
C GLU A 60 -0.70 -21.28 8.28
N ALA A 61 -1.81 -20.67 7.86
CA ALA A 61 -1.85 -19.81 6.68
C ALA A 61 -0.99 -18.55 6.86
N ASP A 62 -1.05 -17.92 8.05
CA ASP A 62 -0.28 -16.71 8.36
C ASP A 62 1.24 -16.97 8.45
N ALA A 63 1.62 -18.06 9.11
CA ALA A 63 3.01 -18.51 9.16
C ALA A 63 3.55 -18.83 7.75
N TRP A 64 2.75 -19.48 6.92
CA TRP A 64 3.09 -19.72 5.52
C TRP A 64 3.24 -18.41 4.74
N MET A 65 2.34 -17.45 4.95
CA MET A 65 2.36 -16.15 4.27
C MET A 65 3.62 -15.36 4.60
N THR A 66 3.95 -15.26 5.89
CA THR A 66 5.17 -14.61 6.37
C THR A 66 6.42 -15.24 5.75
N LYS A 67 6.48 -16.57 5.68
CA LYS A 67 7.59 -17.30 5.04
C LYS A 67 7.72 -16.97 3.55
N MET A 68 6.61 -16.84 2.81
CA MET A 68 6.64 -16.51 1.39
C MET A 68 7.09 -15.06 1.15
N LEU A 69 6.61 -14.12 1.96
CA LEU A 69 7.03 -12.72 1.88
C LEU A 69 8.52 -12.57 2.13
N ALA A 70 9.05 -13.19 3.19
CA ALA A 70 10.49 -13.21 3.47
C ALA A 70 11.32 -13.77 2.29
N ARG A 71 10.83 -14.83 1.65
CA ARG A 71 11.48 -15.41 0.46
C ARG A 71 11.46 -14.47 -0.76
N SER A 72 10.40 -13.69 -0.94
CA SER A 72 10.29 -12.80 -2.11
C SER A 72 11.32 -11.67 -2.15
N GLY A 73 11.90 -11.32 -0.99
CA GLY A 73 12.97 -10.33 -0.86
C GLY A 73 14.37 -10.87 -1.16
N LEU A 74 14.54 -12.19 -1.28
CA LEU A 74 15.84 -12.80 -1.56
C LEU A 74 16.15 -12.81 -3.06
N PRO A 75 17.41 -12.58 -3.47
CA PRO A 75 17.81 -12.73 -4.86
C PRO A 75 17.57 -14.18 -5.32
N LYS A 76 17.04 -14.34 -6.53
CA LYS A 76 16.86 -15.66 -7.14
C LYS A 76 18.25 -16.15 -7.56
N THR A 77 18.75 -17.19 -6.90
CA THR A 77 19.95 -17.96 -7.30
C THR A 77 19.72 -18.72 -8.58
#